data_AF-A0A526UVT0-F1
#
_entry.id   AF-A0A526UVT0-F1
#
_cell.length_a   1.000
_cell.length_b   1.000
_cell.length_c   1.000
_cell.angle_alpha   90.00
_cell.angle_beta   90.00
_cell.angle_gamma   90.00
#
_symmetry.space_group_name_H-M   'P 1'
#
loop_
_entity.id
_entity.type
_entity.pdbx_description
1 polymer ?
#
loop_
_entity_poly.entity_id
_entity_poly.type
_entity_poly.pdbx_seq_one_letter_code
_entity_poly.pdbx_strand_id
1 'polypeptide(L)'
;MNGPAVFRMPRTHRIEIATSPARLAEIAPAWGALWQRAGGLVFQHPDWISAWWHTTPHQDRRGLRIGLVWSGERLEAVIALATFWRSGIRMLEWAAKDHCDYGDVLV
;
A
#
# COMPACT_ATOMS: atom_id res chain seq x y z
N MET A 1 -17.51 -30.55 33.35
CA MET A 1 -16.92 -29.19 33.31
C MET A 1 -16.70 -28.86 31.85
N ASN A 2 -17.65 -28.18 31.19
CA ASN A 2 -17.57 -27.91 29.75
C ASN A 2 -16.98 -26.52 29.56
N GLY A 3 -15.68 -26.47 29.27
CA GLY A 3 -15.01 -25.24 28.86
C GLY A 3 -15.51 -24.79 27.47
N PRO A 4 -15.49 -23.49 27.17
CA PRO A 4 -15.92 -22.99 25.86
C PRO A 4 -15.05 -23.58 24.75
N ALA A 5 -15.68 -24.15 23.74
CA ALA A 5 -15.00 -24.54 22.51
C ALA A 5 -14.61 -23.26 21.74
N VAL A 6 -13.33 -22.95 21.71
CA VAL A 6 -12.81 -21.81 20.94
C VAL A 6 -12.53 -22.26 19.51
N PHE A 7 -13.45 -21.97 18.59
CA PHE A 7 -13.20 -22.11 17.16
C PHE A 7 -12.46 -20.87 16.64
N ARG A 8 -11.17 -21.01 16.33
CA ARG A 8 -10.48 -20.01 15.49
C ARG A 8 -10.83 -20.28 14.04
N MET A 9 -11.68 -19.43 13.47
CA MET A 9 -11.86 -19.38 12.02
C MET A 9 -10.52 -19.00 11.37
N PRO A 10 -10.16 -19.60 10.22
CA PRO A 10 -9.03 -19.11 9.43
C PRO A 10 -9.25 -17.63 9.15
N ARG A 11 -8.24 -16.79 9.41
CA ARG A 11 -8.27 -15.42 8.92
C ARG A 11 -8.26 -15.48 7.39
N THR A 12 -9.41 -15.23 6.77
CA THR A 12 -9.51 -15.07 5.33
C THR A 12 -8.83 -13.75 4.98
N HIS A 13 -7.63 -13.85 4.40
CA HIS A 13 -6.93 -12.68 3.92
C HIS A 13 -7.42 -12.33 2.51
N ARG A 14 -7.77 -11.05 2.30
CA ARG A 14 -8.10 -10.51 0.97
C ARG A 14 -6.90 -9.72 0.48
N ILE A 15 -6.40 -10.07 -0.71
CA ILE A 15 -5.34 -9.34 -1.40
C ILE A 15 -5.99 -8.40 -2.41
N GLU A 16 -5.54 -7.15 -2.45
CA GLU A 16 -6.02 -6.12 -3.36
C GLU A 16 -4.85 -5.38 -3.98
N ILE A 17 -4.98 -4.96 -5.25
CA ILE A 17 -4.08 -4.00 -5.88
C ILE A 17 -4.87 -2.73 -6.18
N ALA A 18 -4.62 -1.66 -5.42
CA ALA A 18 -5.18 -0.36 -5.71
C ALA A 18 -4.40 0.32 -6.85
N THR A 19 -5.11 0.74 -7.89
CA THR A 19 -4.52 1.29 -9.13
C THR A 19 -4.97 2.70 -9.47
N SER A 20 -5.82 3.31 -8.64
CA SER A 20 -6.38 4.63 -8.89
C SER A 20 -6.12 5.60 -7.74
N PRO A 21 -6.06 6.92 -8.02
CA PRO A 21 -5.89 7.94 -6.98
C PRO A 21 -7.09 7.98 -6.02
N ALA A 22 -8.30 7.76 -6.54
CA ALA A 22 -9.51 7.67 -5.72
C ALA A 22 -9.40 6.52 -4.71
N ARG A 23 -8.94 5.34 -5.16
CA ARG A 23 -8.76 4.20 -4.26
C ARG A 23 -7.64 4.44 -3.24
N LEU A 24 -6.55 5.11 -3.64
CA LEU A 24 -5.50 5.55 -2.71
C LEU A 24 -6.07 6.46 -1.60
N ALA A 25 -6.95 7.40 -1.94
CA ALA A 25 -7.61 8.25 -0.94
C ALA A 25 -8.53 7.45 -0.02
N GLU A 26 -9.30 6.49 -0.55
CA GLU A 26 -10.19 5.63 0.24
C GLU A 26 -9.45 4.75 1.26
N ILE A 27 -8.28 4.22 0.89
CA ILE A 27 -7.49 3.33 1.77
C ILE A 27 -6.60 4.11 2.76
N ALA A 28 -6.42 5.42 2.56
CA ALA A 28 -5.49 6.23 3.35
C ALA A 28 -5.74 6.14 4.88
N PRO A 29 -6.99 6.15 5.40
CA PRO A 29 -7.23 5.98 6.83
C PRO A 29 -6.77 4.62 7.36
N ALA A 30 -7.02 3.53 6.63
CA ALA A 30 -6.62 2.18 7.04
C ALA A 30 -5.10 2.00 6.99
N TRP A 31 -4.45 2.59 5.97
CA TRP A 31 -2.99 2.64 5.86
C TRP A 31 -2.37 3.49 6.97
N GLY A 32 -2.90 4.67 7.27
CA GLY A 32 -2.44 5.50 8.39
C GLY A 32 -2.53 4.75 9.73
N ALA A 33 -3.63 4.01 9.96
CA ALA A 33 -3.76 3.16 11.13
C ALA A 33 -2.71 2.03 11.18
N LEU A 34 -2.36 1.41 10.04
CA LEU A 34 -1.27 0.43 9.98
C LEU A 34 0.08 1.07 10.29
N TRP A 35 0.36 2.22 9.67
CA TRP A 35 1.58 2.99 9.86
C TRP A 35 1.86 3.33 11.32
N GLN A 36 0.83 3.79 12.05
CA GLN A 36 0.94 4.08 13.48
C GLN A 36 1.27 2.83 14.30
N ARG A 37 0.63 1.69 14.01
CA ARG A 37 0.86 0.43 14.75
C ARG A 37 2.23 -0.18 14.48
N ALA A 38 2.73 -0.03 13.25
CA ALA A 38 4.00 -0.57 12.81
C ALA A 38 5.19 0.34 13.15
N GLY A 39 4.95 1.56 13.64
CA GLY A 39 6.01 2.56 13.82
C GLY A 39 6.65 2.98 12.50
N GLY A 40 5.82 3.14 11.45
CA GLY A 40 6.28 3.37 10.09
C GLY A 40 7.10 4.65 9.91
N LEU A 41 7.94 4.65 8.88
CA LEU A 41 8.75 5.82 8.51
C LEU A 41 7.97 6.78 7.62
N VAL A 42 8.43 8.04 7.52
CA VAL A 42 7.74 9.09 6.75
C VAL A 42 7.41 8.68 5.30
N PHE A 43 8.31 7.97 4.63
CA PHE A 43 8.13 7.55 3.24
C PHE A 43 7.18 6.35 3.06
N GLN A 44 6.76 5.73 4.16
CA GLN A 44 5.72 4.69 4.18
C GLN A 44 4.34 5.28 4.51
N HIS A 45 4.23 6.59 4.78
CA HIS A 45 2.96 7.24 5.12
C HIS A 45 2.09 7.42 3.86
N PRO A 46 0.76 7.19 3.93
CA PRO A 46 -0.13 7.37 2.78
C PRO A 46 -0.09 8.78 2.18
N ASP A 47 0.03 9.82 3.02
CA ASP A 47 0.10 11.21 2.55
C ASP A 47 1.37 11.49 1.74
N TRP A 48 2.50 10.85 2.07
CA TRP A 48 3.72 10.97 1.28
C TRP A 48 3.51 10.41 -0.13
N ILE A 49 2.90 9.23 -0.22
CA ILE A 49 2.62 8.56 -1.50
C ILE A 49 1.58 9.33 -2.31
N SER A 50 0.55 9.88 -1.65
CA SER A 50 -0.43 10.75 -2.27
C SER A 50 0.22 12.03 -2.83
N ALA A 51 1.01 12.72 -2.03
CA ALA A 51 1.72 13.94 -2.45
C ALA A 51 2.66 13.65 -3.64
N TRP A 52 3.42 12.57 -3.59
CA TRP A 52 4.26 12.14 -4.70
C TRP A 52 3.43 11.88 -5.96
N TRP A 53 2.33 11.13 -5.85
CA TRP A 53 1.51 10.81 -7.01
C TRP A 53 0.96 12.06 -7.68
N HIS A 54 0.54 13.07 -6.90
CA HIS A 54 0.00 14.33 -7.42
C HIS A 54 1.04 15.29 -7.99
N THR A 55 2.32 15.10 -7.70
CA THR A 55 3.40 16.02 -8.09
C THR A 55 4.44 15.41 -9.03
N THR A 56 4.41 14.08 -9.21
CA THR A 56 5.40 13.39 -10.05
C THR A 56 5.31 13.80 -11.52
N PRO A 57 6.43 14.10 -12.18
CA PRO A 57 6.44 14.42 -13.61
C PRO A 57 6.07 13.19 -14.44
N HIS A 58 5.51 13.45 -15.63
CA HIS A 58 5.08 12.42 -16.59
C HIS A 58 4.12 11.40 -15.96
N GLN A 59 3.20 11.88 -15.11
CA GLN A 59 2.19 11.05 -14.44
C GLN A 59 1.37 10.23 -15.46
N ASP A 60 1.14 10.75 -16.66
CA ASP A 60 0.49 10.07 -17.80
C ASP A 60 1.19 8.77 -18.23
N ARG A 61 2.49 8.64 -17.94
CA ARG A 61 3.30 7.46 -18.22
C ARG A 61 3.44 6.52 -17.02
N ARG A 62 2.83 6.88 -15.89
CA ARG A 62 2.92 6.15 -14.64
C ARG A 62 1.59 5.49 -14.30
N GLY A 63 1.63 4.44 -13.49
CA GLY A 63 0.43 3.78 -12.97
C GLY A 63 0.62 3.25 -11.58
N LEU A 64 -0.23 3.64 -10.63
CA LEU A 64 -0.21 3.15 -9.25
C LEU A 64 -0.39 1.63 -9.19
N ARG A 65 0.40 0.96 -8.34
CA ARG A 65 0.31 -0.47 -8.03
C ARG A 65 0.53 -0.65 -6.53
N ILE A 66 -0.49 -0.35 -5.74
CA ILE A 66 -0.39 -0.45 -4.28
C ILE A 66 -0.96 -1.81 -3.87
N GLY A 67 -0.10 -2.71 -3.43
CA GLY A 67 -0.51 -4.03 -2.94
C GLY A 67 -0.95 -3.95 -1.48
N LEU A 68 -2.08 -4.58 -1.18
CA LEU A 68 -2.75 -4.51 0.11
C LEU A 68 -3.12 -5.91 0.58
N VAL A 69 -2.92 -6.19 1.88
CA VAL A 69 -3.40 -7.40 2.53
C VAL A 69 -4.38 -7.02 3.64
N TRP A 70 -5.59 -7.55 3.58
CA TRP A 70 -6.67 -7.26 4.51
C TRP A 70 -7.06 -8.51 5.32
N SER A 71 -7.31 -8.34 6.61
CA SER A 71 -8.00 -9.31 7.49
C SER A 71 -9.35 -8.72 7.89
N GLY A 72 -10.41 -9.02 7.11
CA GLY A 72 -11.68 -8.29 7.20
C GLY A 72 -11.49 -6.84 6.74
N GLU A 73 -11.92 -5.89 7.55
CA GLU A 73 -11.73 -4.44 7.31
C GLU A 73 -10.37 -3.92 7.78
N ARG A 74 -9.58 -4.75 8.46
CA ARG A 74 -8.27 -4.34 8.97
C ARG A 74 -7.20 -4.57 7.91
N LEU A 75 -6.46 -3.50 7.59
CA LEU A 75 -5.27 -3.60 6.74
C LEU A 75 -4.08 -4.10 7.56
N GLU A 76 -3.45 -5.16 7.08
CA GLU A 76 -2.34 -5.87 7.73
C GLU A 76 -1.01 -5.71 6.98
N ALA A 77 -1.03 -5.36 5.69
CA ALA A 77 0.20 -5.05 4.96
C ALA A 77 -0.03 -4.10 3.79
N VAL A 78 0.96 -3.25 3.49
CA VAL A 78 0.98 -2.38 2.31
C VAL A 78 2.35 -2.39 1.65
N ILE A 79 2.35 -2.54 0.32
CA ILE A 79 3.49 -2.27 -0.54
C ILE A 79 3.13 -1.20 -1.58
N ALA A 80 3.86 -0.09 -1.57
CA ALA A 80 3.60 1.05 -2.45
C ALA A 80 4.50 0.99 -3.69
N LEU A 81 3.95 0.54 -4.83
CA LEU A 81 4.66 0.49 -6.10
C LEU A 81 3.99 1.36 -7.15
N ALA A 82 4.74 1.63 -8.21
CA ALA A 82 4.23 2.21 -9.43
C ALA A 82 4.86 1.55 -10.66
N THR A 83 4.15 1.64 -11.77
CA THR A 83 4.69 1.30 -13.09
C THR A 83 5.10 2.56 -13.82
N PHE A 84 6.09 2.47 -14.69
CA PHE A 84 6.49 3.52 -15.61
C PHE A 84 6.95 2.92 -16.95
N TRP A 85 6.74 3.66 -18.03
CA TRP A 85 7.20 3.27 -19.37
C TRP A 85 8.50 3.98 -19.74
N ARG A 86 9.55 3.20 -20.03
CA ARG A 86 10.84 3.70 -20.51
C ARG A 86 11.25 2.93 -21.75
N SER A 87 11.50 3.64 -22.84
CA SER A 87 11.96 3.07 -24.12
C SER A 87 11.10 1.89 -24.61
N GLY A 88 9.77 1.99 -24.44
CA GLY A 88 8.82 0.95 -24.84
C GLY A 88 8.70 -0.23 -23.87
N ILE A 89 9.38 -0.21 -22.73
CA ILE A 89 9.33 -1.25 -21.70
C ILE A 89 8.56 -0.74 -20.49
N ARG A 90 7.60 -1.53 -20.00
CA ARG A 90 6.91 -1.28 -18.73
C ARG A 90 7.75 -1.83 -17.57
N MET A 91 8.19 -0.94 -16.69
CA MET A 91 8.94 -1.28 -15.50
C MET A 91 8.05 -1.14 -14.26
N LEU A 92 8.37 -1.91 -13.22
CA LEU A 92 7.79 -1.79 -11.87
C LEU A 92 8.86 -1.23 -10.95
N GLU A 93 8.49 -0.25 -10.13
CA GLU A 93 9.39 0.42 -9.19
C GLU A 93 8.67 0.78 -7.89
N TRP A 94 9.46 1.10 -6.86
CA TRP A 94 8.93 1.71 -5.65
C TRP A 94 8.26 3.04 -5.98
N ALA A 95 7.05 3.25 -5.45
CA ALA A 95 6.44 4.56 -5.50
C ALA A 95 7.37 5.56 -4.78
N ALA A 96 7.54 6.74 -5.37
CA ALA A 96 8.47 7.76 -4.88
C ALA A 96 9.97 7.36 -4.84
N LYS A 97 10.39 6.35 -5.61
CA LYS A 97 11.80 5.89 -5.69
C LYS A 97 12.83 7.02 -5.86
N ASP A 98 12.51 8.04 -6.66
CA ASP A 98 13.43 9.16 -6.92
C ASP A 98 13.75 10.00 -5.66
N HIS A 99 13.00 9.81 -4.58
CA HIS A 99 13.12 10.57 -3.33
C HIS A 99 13.50 9.69 -2.12
N CYS A 100 13.45 8.35 -2.26
CA CYS A 100 13.71 7.39 -1.19
C CYS A 100 14.00 5.99 -1.75
N ASP A 101 15.00 5.30 -1.20
CA ASP A 101 15.41 3.95 -1.58
C ASP A 101 15.12 2.87 -0.52
N TYR A 102 14.43 3.20 0.58
CA TYR A 102 14.16 2.25 1.67
C TYR A 102 13.43 0.98 1.23
N GLY A 103 12.51 1.11 0.27
CA GLY A 103 11.91 -0.02 -0.43
C GLY A 103 11.41 -1.15 0.48
N ASP A 104 10.62 -0.80 1.51
CA ASP A 104 10.14 -1.75 2.51
C ASP A 104 8.62 -1.89 2.50
N VAL A 105 8.14 -3.08 2.87
CA VAL A 105 6.73 -3.42 3.02
C VAL A 105 6.32 -3.08 4.46
N LEU A 106 5.25 -2.30 4.60
CA LEU A 106 4.71 -1.98 5.91
C LEU A 106 3.80 -3.13 6.38
N VAL A 107 4.05 -3.71 7.57
CA VAL A 107 3.31 -4.84 8.17
C VAL A 107 2.98 -4.62 9.65
#